data_AF-A0A554KQH5-F1
#
_entry.id   AF-A0A554KQH5-F1
#
_cell.length_a   1.000
_cell.length_b   1.000
_cell.length_c   1.000
_cell.angle_alpha   90.00
_cell.angle_beta   90.00
_cell.angle_gamma   90.00
#
_symmetry.space_group_name_H-M   'P 1'
#
loop_
_entity.id
_entity.type
_entity.pdbx_description
1 polymer ?
#
loop_
_entity_poly.entity_id
_entity_poly.type
_entity_poly.pdbx_seq_one_letter_code
_entity_poly.pdbx_strand_id
1 'polypeptide(L)'
;MNDITKELDLENLNEEDKSKILIQITDSLLKRLVIRVYDRLTAEDQKEFDKLVEIGNAAKVDEFLRAKVSDLDEVRNEEMEGLVREMKDFLAAAKKK
;
A
#
# COMPACT_ATOMS: atom_id res chain seq x y z
N MET A 1 -13.86 4.00 -3.71
CA MET A 1 -12.88 3.40 -2.78
C MET A 1 -13.69 2.74 -1.68
N ASN A 2 -13.72 1.41 -1.63
CA ASN A 2 -14.45 0.70 -0.60
C ASN A 2 -13.78 0.92 0.76
N ASP A 3 -14.58 0.86 1.82
CA ASP A 3 -14.11 1.01 3.19
C ASP A 3 -13.38 -0.27 3.63
N ILE A 4 -12.06 -0.21 3.77
CA ILE A 4 -11.20 -1.32 4.20
C ILE A 4 -11.68 -1.92 5.53
N THR A 5 -12.24 -1.11 6.43
CA THR A 5 -12.72 -1.62 7.72
C THR A 5 -13.94 -2.54 7.56
N LYS A 6 -14.82 -2.25 6.61
CA LYS A 6 -15.94 -3.11 6.23
C LYS A 6 -15.47 -4.36 5.51
N GLU A 7 -14.56 -4.19 4.56
CA GLU A 7 -14.05 -5.33 3.80
C GLU A 7 -13.33 -6.36 4.68
N LEU A 8 -12.65 -5.91 5.72
CA LEU A 8 -11.92 -6.77 6.65
C LEU A 8 -12.71 -7.14 7.90
N ASP A 9 -14.00 -6.80 7.99
CA ASP A 9 -14.87 -7.10 9.14
C ASP A 9 -14.30 -6.55 10.48
N LEU A 10 -13.68 -5.36 10.40
CA LEU A 10 -13.03 -4.69 11.54
C LEU A 10 -13.98 -3.75 12.30
N GLU A 11 -15.21 -3.55 11.82
CA GLU A 11 -16.16 -2.57 12.37
C GLU A 11 -16.44 -2.77 13.88
N ASN A 12 -16.36 -4.02 14.35
CA ASN A 12 -16.62 -4.40 15.75
C ASN A 12 -15.40 -4.24 16.69
N LEU A 13 -14.22 -3.91 16.17
CA LEU A 13 -13.04 -3.65 16.99
C LEU A 13 -13.13 -2.27 17.65
N ASN A 14 -12.42 -2.09 18.76
CA ASN A 14 -12.24 -0.75 19.32
C ASN A 14 -11.37 0.12 18.40
N GLU A 15 -11.44 1.44 18.55
CA GLU A 15 -10.74 2.38 17.68
C GLU A 15 -9.21 2.24 17.74
N GLU A 16 -8.65 1.83 18.88
CA GLU A 16 -7.20 1.64 19.02
C GLU A 16 -6.71 0.45 18.18
N ASP A 17 -7.40 -0.69 18.27
CA ASP A 17 -7.05 -1.90 17.53
C ASP A 17 -7.33 -1.74 16.03
N LYS A 18 -8.41 -1.07 15.65
CA LYS A 18 -8.66 -0.67 14.25
C LYS A 18 -7.50 0.16 13.72
N SER A 19 -7.09 1.20 14.46
CA SER A 19 -6.01 2.09 14.05
C SER A 19 -4.69 1.34 13.88
N LYS A 20 -4.32 0.46 14.82
CA LYS A 20 -3.13 -0.39 14.71
C LYS A 20 -3.13 -1.25 13.45
N ILE A 21 -4.26 -1.91 13.16
CA ILE A 21 -4.41 -2.75 11.97
C ILE A 21 -4.31 -1.90 10.69
N LEU A 22 -4.99 -0.76 10.63
CA LEU A 22 -4.94 0.15 9.48
C LEU A 22 -3.53 0.70 9.23
N ILE A 23 -2.77 1.00 10.29
CA ILE A 23 -1.36 1.41 10.18
C ILE A 23 -0.52 0.29 9.57
N GLN A 24 -0.68 -0.95 10.04
CA GLN A 24 0.05 -2.10 9.51
C GLN A 24 -0.30 -2.39 8.04
N ILE A 25 -1.57 -2.26 7.67
CA ILE A 25 -2.04 -2.37 6.28
C ILE A 25 -1.37 -1.33 5.42
N THR A 26 -1.41 -0.07 5.86
CA THR A 26 -0.85 1.06 5.12
C THR A 26 0.65 0.91 4.93
N ASP A 27 1.38 0.50 5.97
CA ASP A 27 2.83 0.26 5.89
C ASP A 27 3.18 -0.92 4.97
N SER A 28 2.44 -2.03 5.06
CA SER A 28 2.61 -3.18 4.18
C SER A 28 2.35 -2.80 2.72
N LEU A 29 1.26 -2.08 2.45
CA LEU A 29 0.93 -1.59 1.12
C LEU A 29 2.05 -0.69 0.57
N LEU A 30 2.50 0.28 1.37
CA LEU A 30 3.54 1.21 0.95
C LEU A 30 4.83 0.48 0.56
N LYS A 31 5.26 -0.51 1.35
CA LYS A 31 6.44 -1.33 1.05
C LYS A 31 6.30 -2.09 -0.27
N ARG A 32 5.14 -2.73 -0.49
CA ARG A 32 4.88 -3.46 -1.74
C ARG A 32 4.85 -2.55 -2.96
N LEU A 33 4.20 -1.39 -2.82
CA LEU A 33 4.16 -0.37 -3.85
C LEU A 33 5.55 0.13 -4.19
N VAL A 34 6.37 0.46 -3.19
CA VAL A 34 7.76 0.91 -3.41
C VAL A 34 8.53 -0.10 -4.26
N ILE A 35 8.49 -1.39 -3.91
CA ILE A 35 9.18 -2.43 -4.69
C ILE A 35 8.68 -2.46 -6.14
N ARG A 36 7.35 -2.52 -6.32
CA ARG A 36 6.74 -2.62 -7.66
C ARG A 36 6.98 -1.39 -8.52
N VAL A 37 6.95 -0.18 -7.95
CA VAL A 37 7.25 1.02 -8.73
C VAL A 37 8.74 1.13 -9.03
N TYR A 38 9.61 0.76 -8.09
CA TYR A 38 11.06 0.83 -8.27
C TYR A 38 11.55 -0.05 -9.42
N ASP A 39 10.96 -1.24 -9.58
CA ASP A 39 11.24 -2.15 -10.70
C ASP A 39 10.83 -1.60 -12.07
N ARG A 40 9.93 -0.61 -12.12
CA ARG A 40 9.48 0.06 -13.35
C ARG A 40 10.30 1.28 -13.71
N LEU A 41 11.11 1.78 -12.78
CA LEU A 41 11.96 2.94 -12.99
C LEU A 41 13.27 2.54 -13.68
N THR A 42 13.80 3.43 -14.51
CA THR A 42 15.18 3.31 -15.00
C THR A 42 16.18 3.54 -13.86
N ALA A 43 17.44 3.14 -14.04
CA ALA A 43 18.49 3.39 -13.02
C ALA A 43 18.71 4.88 -12.72
N GLU A 44 18.42 5.77 -13.67
CA GLU A 44 18.46 7.23 -13.45
C GLU A 44 17.26 7.69 -12.63
N ASP A 45 16.06 7.23 -13.01
CA ASP A 45 14.82 7.54 -12.30
C ASP A 45 14.81 6.98 -10.87
N GLN A 46 15.41 5.82 -10.62
CA GLN A 46 15.60 5.25 -9.29
C GLN A 46 16.40 6.17 -8.37
N LYS A 47 17.50 6.77 -8.88
CA LYS A 47 18.30 7.72 -8.10
C LYS A 47 17.52 8.99 -7.77
N GLU A 48 16.68 9.45 -8.69
CA GLU A 48 15.85 10.62 -8.44
C GLU A 48 14.72 10.32 -7.45
N PHE A 49 14.11 9.13 -7.57
CA PHE A 49 13.15 8.63 -6.60
C PHE A 49 13.75 8.55 -5.19
N ASP A 50 14.95 8.01 -5.03
CA ASP A 50 15.64 7.89 -3.74
C ASP A 50 15.83 9.27 -3.08
N LYS A 51 16.26 10.28 -3.84
CA LYS A 51 16.37 11.66 -3.32
C LYS A 51 15.02 12.24 -2.91
N LEU A 52 13.97 12.03 -3.70
CA LEU A 52 12.63 12.55 -3.40
C LEU A 52 12.07 11.92 -2.10
N VAL A 53 12.34 10.63 -1.90
CA VAL A 53 12.00 9.90 -0.68
C VAL A 53 12.80 10.41 0.52
N GLU A 54 14.10 10.63 0.39
CA GLU A 54 14.96 11.19 1.46
C GLU A 54 14.52 12.59 1.91
N ILE A 55 14.06 13.42 0.97
CA ILE A 55 13.53 14.76 1.26
C ILE A 55 12.16 14.68 1.97
N GLY A 56 11.47 13.54 1.89
CA GLY A 56 10.19 13.30 2.56
C GLY A 56 9.00 14.05 1.93
N ASN A 57 9.11 14.48 0.68
CA ASN A 57 8.03 15.21 0.02
C ASN A 57 7.08 14.25 -0.73
N ALA A 58 6.09 13.74 -0.01
CA ALA A 58 5.11 12.78 -0.54
C ALA A 58 4.39 13.26 -1.80
N ALA A 59 4.08 14.56 -1.91
CA ALA A 59 3.41 15.12 -3.09
C ALA A 59 4.30 15.05 -4.33
N LYS A 60 5.58 15.39 -4.18
CA LYS A 60 6.56 15.28 -5.29
C LYS A 60 6.84 13.84 -5.67
N VAL A 61 6.86 12.92 -4.70
CA VAL A 61 6.98 11.49 -4.98
C VAL A 61 5.78 11.00 -5.80
N ASP A 62 4.55 11.37 -5.45
CA ASP A 62 3.36 10.99 -6.23
C ASP A 62 3.40 11.57 -7.64
N GLU A 63 3.74 12.85 -7.79
CA GLU A 63 3.88 13.51 -9.10
C GLU A 63 4.93 12.82 -9.98
N PHE A 64 6.10 12.54 -9.42
CA PHE A 64 7.18 11.83 -10.12
C PHE A 64 6.74 10.45 -10.59
N LEU A 65 6.14 9.67 -9.69
CA LEU A 65 5.69 8.32 -10.02
C LEU A 65 4.59 8.35 -11.09
N ARG A 66 3.64 9.28 -11.04
CA ARG A 66 2.61 9.42 -12.10
C ARG A 66 3.20 9.75 -13.46
N ALA A 67 4.30 10.52 -13.50
CA ALA A 67 4.97 10.87 -14.74
C ALA A 67 5.81 9.72 -15.32
N LYS A 68 6.34 8.83 -14.47
CA LYS A 68 7.29 7.76 -14.86
C LYS A 68 6.66 6.38 -14.97
N VAL A 69 5.55 6.15 -14.26
CA VAL A 69 4.87 4.86 -14.15
C VAL A 69 3.46 5.01 -14.69
N SER A 70 3.26 4.65 -15.97
CA SER A 70 1.98 4.83 -16.66
C SER A 70 0.85 3.96 -16.11
N ASP A 71 1.19 2.82 -15.49
CA ASP A 71 0.27 1.86 -14.86
C ASP A 71 0.16 2.07 -13.34
N LEU A 72 0.56 3.24 -12.81
CA LEU A 72 0.65 3.45 -11.36
C LEU A 72 -0.65 3.17 -10.61
N ASP A 73 -1.78 3.63 -11.15
CA ASP A 73 -3.08 3.43 -10.53
C ASP A 73 -3.53 1.95 -10.60
N GLU A 74 -3.16 1.22 -11.65
CA GLU A 74 -3.39 -0.23 -11.77
C GLU A 74 -2.57 -0.99 -10.71
N VAL A 75 -1.29 -0.68 -10.58
CA VAL A 75 -0.40 -1.25 -9.55
C VAL A 75 -0.94 -1.02 -8.15
N ARG A 76 -1.44 0.20 -7.88
CA ARG A 76 -2.06 0.55 -6.60
C ARG A 76 -3.27 -0.32 -6.28
N ASN A 77 -4.15 -0.49 -7.26
CA ASN A 77 -5.36 -1.29 -7.09
C ASN A 77 -5.01 -2.77 -6.90
N GLU A 78 -4.11 -3.33 -7.71
CA GLU A 78 -3.69 -4.72 -7.60
C GLU A 78 -3.05 -5.01 -6.23
N GLU A 79 -2.17 -4.13 -5.75
CA GLU A 79 -1.54 -4.29 -4.44
C GLU A 79 -2.55 -4.19 -3.30
N MET A 80 -3.52 -3.27 -3.40
CA MET A 80 -4.59 -3.14 -2.43
C MET A 80 -5.47 -4.40 -2.39
N GLU A 81 -5.94 -4.86 -3.55
CA GLU A 81 -6.77 -6.06 -3.66
C GLU A 81 -6.04 -7.33 -3.23
N GLY A 82 -4.75 -7.45 -3.57
CA GLY A 82 -3.89 -8.53 -3.13
C GLY A 82 -3.75 -8.56 -1.62
N LEU A 83 -3.41 -7.42 -1.01
CA LEU A 83 -3.26 -7.30 0.44
C LEU A 83 -4.56 -7.58 1.19
N VAL A 84 -5.69 -7.01 0.75
CA VAL A 84 -7.01 -7.25 1.37
C VAL A 84 -7.37 -8.74 1.33
N ARG A 85 -7.11 -9.42 0.21
CA ARG A 85 -7.37 -10.85 0.05
C ARG A 85 -6.54 -11.68 1.01
N GLU A 86 -5.22 -11.42 1.07
CA GLU A 86 -4.32 -12.11 1.99
C GLU A 86 -4.73 -11.93 3.46
N MET A 87 -5.20 -10.73 3.82
CA MET A 87 -5.69 -10.47 5.17
C MET A 87 -7.00 -11.18 5.48
N LYS A 88 -7.94 -11.24 4.53
CA LYS A 88 -9.17 -12.03 4.68
C LYS A 88 -8.85 -13.50 4.91
N ASP A 89 -7.91 -14.04 4.15
CA ASP A 89 -7.48 -15.43 4.28
C ASP A 89 -6.80 -15.69 5.63
N PHE A 90 -5.93 -14.77 6.08
CA PHE A 90 -5.31 -14.82 7.40
C PHE A 90 -6.33 -14.79 8.54
N LEU A 91 -7.29 -13.86 8.51
CA LEU A 91 -8.35 -13.74 9.51
C LEU A 91 -9.26 -14.96 9.50
N ALA A 92 -9.62 -15.49 8.33
CA ALA A 92 -10.42 -16.70 8.20
C ALA A 92 -9.70 -17.94 8.75
N ALA A 93 -8.38 -18.04 8.54
CA ALA A 93 -7.56 -19.11 9.11
C ALA A 93 -7.43 -19.00 10.63
N ALA A 94 -7.32 -17.77 11.16
CA ALA A 94 -7.28 -17.53 12.60
C ALA A 94 -8.60 -17.86 13.31
N LYS A 95 -9.76 -17.60 12.67
CA LYS A 95 -11.10 -17.93 13.20
C LYS A 95 -11.41 -19.44 13.22
N LYS A 96 -10.66 -20.28 12.49
CA LYS A 96 -10.86 -21.74 12.40
C LYS A 96 -10.07 -22.54 13.44
N LYS A 97 -9.26 -21.88 14.27
CA LYS A 97 -8.53 -22.46 15.39
C LYS A 97 -9.21 -22.11 16.70
#